data_AF-A0A7X8XY59-F1
#
_entry.id   AF-A0A7X8XY59-F1
#
_cell.length_a   1.000
_cell.length_b   1.000
_cell.length_c   1.000
_cell.angle_alpha   90.00
_cell.angle_beta   90.00
_cell.angle_gamma   90.00
#
_symmetry.space_group_name_H-M   'P 1'
#
loop_
_entity.id
_entity.type
_entity.pdbx_description
1 polymer ?
#
loop_
_entity_poly.entity_id
_entity_poly.type
_entity_poly.pdbx_seq_one_letter_code
_entity_poly.pdbx_strand_id
1 'polypeptide(L)'
;MTFTEDFYLNSIEKLSSLSDDELIHSFNKEVGNLGWTSTRGAYLSALNDAISQRNFKGTPLIIKGGRMSIKRHISLRNNQLELV
;
A
#
# COMPACT_ATOMS: atom_id res chain seq x y z
N MET A 1 7.15 -15.82 16.67
CA MET A 1 7.03 -14.69 15.73
C MET A 1 8.19 -14.78 14.76
N THR A 2 7.92 -14.80 13.46
CA THR A 2 8.94 -14.86 12.41
C THR A 2 9.45 -13.47 12.09
N PHE A 3 10.67 -13.36 11.55
CA PHE A 3 11.22 -12.07 11.12
C PHE A 3 10.29 -11.31 10.15
N THR A 4 9.59 -12.02 9.27
CA THR A 4 8.64 -11.43 8.33
C THR A 4 7.37 -10.90 9.00
N GLU A 5 6.92 -11.55 10.08
CA GLU A 5 5.80 -11.05 10.91
C GLU A 5 6.22 -9.79 11.65
N ASP A 6 7.40 -9.77 12.27
CA ASP A 6 7.93 -8.56 12.94
C ASP A 6 8.08 -7.41 11.95
N PHE A 7 8.61 -7.70 10.76
CA PHE A 7 8.76 -6.71 9.70
C PHE A 7 7.40 -6.17 9.23
N TYR A 8 6.38 -7.03 9.11
CA TYR A 8 5.01 -6.62 8.80
C TYR A 8 4.45 -5.68 9.89
N LEU A 9 4.56 -6.06 11.17
CA LEU A 9 4.05 -5.28 12.30
C LEU A 9 4.68 -3.88 12.37
N ASN A 10 6.01 -3.81 12.21
CA ASN A 10 6.72 -2.54 12.15
C ASN A 10 6.32 -1.71 10.92
N SER A 11 6.07 -2.37 9.79
CA SER A 11 5.66 -1.69 8.55
C SER A 11 4.25 -1.11 8.67
N ILE A 12 3.28 -1.85 9.21
CA ILE A 12 1.91 -1.37 9.36
C ILE A 12 1.83 -0.23 10.38
N GLU A 13 2.59 -0.28 11.48
CA GLU A 13 2.66 0.81 12.45
C GLU A 13 3.16 2.10 11.79
N LYS A 14 4.28 2.00 11.06
CA LYS A 14 4.85 3.14 10.33
C LYS A 14 3.89 3.68 9.27
N LEU A 15 3.34 2.82 8.43
CA LEU A 15 2.45 3.22 7.33
C LEU A 15 1.15 3.84 7.84
N SER A 16 0.61 3.34 8.95
CA SER A 16 -0.60 3.89 9.58
C SER A 16 -0.40 5.31 10.10
N SER A 17 0.84 5.67 10.48
CA SER A 17 1.20 7.00 10.96
C SER A 17 1.38 8.05 9.85
N LEU A 18 1.50 7.62 8.60
CA LEU A 18 1.71 8.53 7.47
C LEU A 18 0.48 9.40 7.19
N SER A 19 0.72 10.57 6.62
CA SER A 19 -0.33 11.32 5.92
C SER A 19 -0.80 10.55 4.68
N ASP A 20 -1.99 10.89 4.18
CA ASP A 20 -2.53 10.21 3.01
C ASP A 20 -1.60 10.39 1.78
N ASP A 21 -1.02 11.58 1.59
CA ASP A 21 -0.09 11.85 0.48
C ASP A 21 1.19 11.00 0.59
N GLU A 22 1.75 10.85 1.79
CA GLU A 22 2.94 10.03 2.03
C GLU A 22 2.66 8.53 1.85
N LEU A 23 1.46 8.08 2.24
CA LEU A 23 1.03 6.70 2.03
C LEU A 23 0.89 6.40 0.53
N ILE A 24 0.28 7.31 -0.23
CA ILE A 24 0.15 7.20 -1.69
C ILE A 24 1.51 7.28 -2.38
N HIS A 25 2.42 8.14 -1.90
CA HIS A 25 3.79 8.18 -2.38
C HIS A 25 4.52 6.85 -2.13
N SER A 26 4.33 6.24 -0.96
CA SER A 26 4.91 4.94 -0.62
C SER A 26 4.38 3.82 -1.54
N PHE A 27 3.08 3.81 -1.84
CA PHE A 27 2.52 2.91 -2.86
C PHE A 27 3.14 3.11 -4.23
N ASN A 28 3.26 4.37 -4.67
CA ASN A 28 3.80 4.69 -5.98
C ASN A 28 5.27 4.25 -6.14
N LYS A 29 6.05 4.14 -5.05
CA LYS A 29 7.41 3.57 -5.11
C LYS A 29 7.44 2.07 -5.46
N GLU A 30 6.37 1.35 -5.17
CA GLU A 30 6.26 -0.08 -5.46
C GLU A 30 5.77 -0.38 -6.88
N VAL A 31 5.22 0.63 -7.57
CA VAL A 31 4.75 0.50 -8.95
C VAL A 31 5.93 0.21 -9.87
N GLY A 32 5.80 -0.85 -10.67
CA GLY A 32 6.85 -1.26 -11.62
C GLY A 32 8.05 -1.97 -10.99
N ASN A 33 8.12 -2.11 -9.66
CA ASN A 33 9.17 -2.87 -9.01
C ASN A 33 8.96 -4.39 -9.23
N LEU A 34 9.90 -5.02 -9.92
CA LEU A 34 9.86 -6.43 -10.32
C LEU A 34 10.49 -7.40 -9.30
N GLY A 35 11.25 -6.90 -8.32
CA GLY A 35 11.96 -7.74 -7.36
C GLY A 35 11.00 -8.41 -6.37
N TRP A 36 11.19 -9.68 -6.04
CA TRP A 36 10.35 -10.38 -5.06
C TRP A 36 11.19 -10.92 -3.91
N THR A 37 10.89 -10.46 -2.70
CA THR A 37 11.46 -10.96 -1.44
C THR A 37 10.35 -11.16 -0.43
N SER A 38 10.61 -11.97 0.61
CA SER A 38 9.65 -12.18 1.70
C SER A 38 9.32 -10.88 2.45
N THR A 39 10.32 -10.02 2.68
CA THR A 39 10.13 -8.69 3.29
C THR A 39 9.28 -7.78 2.43
N ARG A 40 9.45 -7.83 1.10
CA ARG A 40 8.59 -7.07 0.17
C ARG A 40 7.15 -7.56 0.23
N GLY A 41 6.93 -8.88 0.23
CA GLY A 41 5.60 -9.45 0.40
C GLY A 41 4.92 -8.96 1.69
N ALA A 42 5.65 -8.97 2.81
CA ALA A 42 5.20 -8.42 4.08
C ALA A 42 4.88 -6.92 3.99
N TYR A 43 5.77 -6.12 3.39
CA TYR A 43 5.56 -4.68 3.19
C TYR A 43 4.31 -4.37 2.37
N LEU A 44 4.11 -5.08 1.24
CA LEU A 44 2.96 -4.90 0.37
C LEU A 44 1.64 -5.29 1.06
N SER A 45 1.65 -6.32 1.91
CA SER A 45 0.49 -6.63 2.76
C SER A 45 0.20 -5.51 3.75
N ALA A 46 1.22 -4.97 4.43
CA ALA A 46 1.03 -3.84 5.35
C ALA A 46 0.50 -2.60 4.63
N LEU A 47 0.99 -2.33 3.42
CA LEU A 47 0.51 -1.23 2.58
C LEU A 47 -0.95 -1.44 2.15
N ASN A 48 -1.36 -2.68 1.88
CA ASN A 48 -2.74 -3.03 1.51
C ASN A 48 -3.70 -2.70 2.64
N ASP A 49 -3.33 -3.11 3.85
CA ASP A 49 -4.14 -2.90 5.03
C ASP A 49 -4.21 -1.41 5.39
N ALA A 50 -3.08 -0.71 5.35
CA ALA A 50 -3.04 0.74 5.60
C ALA A 50 -3.94 1.52 4.62
N ILE A 51 -3.88 1.22 3.33
CA ILE A 51 -4.74 1.88 2.32
C ILE A 51 -6.21 1.50 2.51
N SER A 52 -6.50 0.22 2.77
CA SER A 52 -7.86 -0.28 2.96
C SER A 52 -8.55 0.39 4.16
N GLN A 53 -7.81 0.69 5.22
CA GLN A 53 -8.34 1.36 6.42
C GLN A 53 -8.70 2.84 6.18
N ARG A 54 -8.11 3.50 5.19
CA ARG A 54 -8.37 4.92 4.88
C ARG A 54 -9.68 5.16 4.14
N ASN A 55 -10.36 4.11 3.67
CA ASN A 55 -11.65 4.20 2.97
C ASN A 55 -11.65 5.20 1.79
N PHE A 56 -10.53 5.34 1.07
CA PHE A 56 -10.46 6.21 -0.09
C PHE A 56 -11.48 5.80 -1.16
N LYS A 57 -12.15 6.77 -1.76
CA LYS A 57 -12.99 6.48 -2.92
C LYS A 57 -12.09 6.02 -4.07
N GLY A 58 -12.52 5.03 -4.83
CA GLY A 58 -11.69 4.46 -5.91
C GLY A 58 -10.62 3.47 -5.44
N THR A 59 -10.58 3.07 -4.16
CA THR A 59 -9.75 1.94 -3.69
C THR A 59 -9.83 0.68 -4.57
N PRO A 60 -10.99 0.29 -5.14
CA PRO A 60 -11.09 -0.83 -6.08
C PRO A 60 -10.24 -0.72 -7.37
N LEU A 61 -9.71 0.46 -7.69
CA LEU A 61 -8.77 0.64 -8.81
C LEU A 61 -7.46 -0.12 -8.57
N ILE A 62 -7.01 -0.17 -7.30
CA ILE A 62 -5.74 -0.78 -6.90
C ILE A 62 -5.91 -1.97 -5.97
N ILE A 63 -7.05 -2.16 -5.30
CA ILE A 63 -7.28 -3.33 -4.42
C ILE A 63 -8.54 -4.06 -4.86
N LYS A 64 -8.40 -5.29 -5.37
CA LYS A 64 -9.51 -6.11 -5.88
C LYS A 64 -9.55 -7.45 -5.15
N GLY A 65 -10.67 -7.77 -4.50
CA GLY A 65 -10.80 -8.99 -3.72
C GLY A 65 -9.73 -9.12 -2.63
N GLY A 66 -9.38 -8.01 -1.98
CA GLY A 66 -8.34 -7.95 -0.95
C GLY A 66 -6.90 -8.02 -1.48
N ARG A 67 -6.68 -8.05 -2.80
CA ARG A 67 -5.34 -8.08 -3.40
C ARG A 67 -4.98 -6.74 -4.01
N MET A 68 -3.82 -6.21 -3.61
CA MET A 68 -3.25 -4.99 -4.17
C MET A 68 -2.63 -5.23 -5.56
N SER A 69 -2.85 -4.28 -6.47
CA SER A 69 -2.32 -4.20 -7.82
C SER A 69 -1.41 -2.98 -7.95
N ILE A 70 -0.11 -3.23 -8.03
CA ILE A 70 0.96 -2.23 -8.19
C ILE A 70 1.35 -1.99 -9.67
N LYS A 71 0.35 -2.01 -10.56
CA LYS A 71 0.58 -1.90 -12.02
C LYS A 71 0.61 -0.46 -12.54
N ARG A 72 0.03 0.48 -11.81
CA ARG A 72 -0.15 1.87 -12.23
C ARG A 72 0.02 2.80 -11.05
N HIS A 73 0.56 3.98 -11.32
CA HIS A 73 0.60 5.05 -10.34
C HIS A 73 -0.79 5.58 -10.06
N ILE A 74 -0.94 6.18 -8.88
CA ILE A 74 -2.17 6.82 -8.45
C ILE A 74 -1.89 8.20 -7.87
N SER A 75 -2.91 9.06 -7.90
CA SER A 75 -2.95 10.29 -7.11
C SER A 75 -4.22 10.31 -6.26
N LEU A 76 -4.17 11.04 -5.15
CA LEU A 76 -5.33 11.27 -4.28
C LEU A 76 -5.77 12.73 -4.43
N ARG A 77 -7.04 12.93 -4.82
CA ARG A 77 -7.65 14.26 -4.95
C ARG A 77 -9.00 14.24 -4.26
N ASN A 78 -9.26 15.13 -3.31
CA ASN A 78 -10.55 15.21 -2.61
C ASN A 78 -11.04 13.84 -2.09
N ASN A 79 -10.13 13.05 -1.48
CA ASN A 79 -10.41 11.70 -0.97
C ASN A 79 -10.77 10.65 -2.06
N GLN A 80 -10.47 10.93 -3.32
CA GLN A 80 -10.69 10.05 -4.48
C GLN A 80 -9.34 9.66 -5.10
N LEU A 81 -9.14 8.37 -5.29
CA LEU A 81 -8.02 7.83 -6.04
C LEU A 81 -8.29 7.90 -7.54
N GLU A 82 -7.28 8.33 -8.27
CA GLU A 82 -7.25 8.45 -9.72
C GLU A 82 -5.97 7.81 -10.25
N LEU A 83 -6.07 7.11 -11.39
CA LEU A 83 -4.89 6.55 -12.07
C LEU A 83 -4.10 7.67 -12.74
N VAL A 84 -2.77 7.55 -12.72
CA VAL A 84 -1.82 8.45 -13.41
C VAL A 84 -1.06 7.69 -14.48
#